data_AF-A0A3S5IUD5-F1
#
_entry.id   AF-A0A3S5IUD5-F1
#
_cell.length_a   1.000
_cell.length_b   1.000
_cell.length_c   1.000
_cell.angle_alpha   90.00
_cell.angle_beta   90.00
_cell.angle_gamma   90.00
#
_symmetry.space_group_name_H-M   'P 1'
#
loop_
_entity.id
_entity.type
_entity.pdbx_description
1 polymer ?
#
loop_
_entity_poly.entity_id
_entity_poly.type
_entity_poly.pdbx_seq_one_letter_code
_entity_poly.pdbx_strand_id
1 'polypeptide(L)'
;MSAAVSSPQGGNSHLNDDTAGMGGAGLQTEAHATLSLLSEKLLAKLNATLRDCRAERDELTSSVESQLRDMRTEAMTTRGEQRQLQREMRALQEKLQGAVIQRASMMAGSAERLSVQALANAARQLTRDMRQGLGDVELLKASVFHSRLTREELQQGEDAEDEALEVRLRQAEMMNDELRCTALNLREQNAQLATALQHSADILQQSQRCVAQQQVHLRQITDKFDRVQAEHDRVVGTVESLVHSLEQYKASRGETLRKLEKTLVEWEQQFHQQRKQRHCFGTEMTSSVRIRGGMPWERHHDGSLKDTATLRPLRQRLEHFYGIYNPEKISSVSAIIEEYRGAEEELMASLEVHYGAFGFFSHN
;
A
#
# COMPACT_ATOMS: atom_id res chain seq x y z
N MET A 1 -32.97 -9.72 -25.00
CA MET A 1 -33.23 -11.08 -24.48
C MET A 1 -33.03 -11.02 -22.98
N SER A 2 -34.13 -10.92 -22.23
CA SER A 2 -34.17 -10.69 -20.79
C SER A 2 -34.15 -12.03 -20.06
N ALA A 3 -33.13 -12.27 -19.23
CA ALA A 3 -33.06 -13.45 -18.37
C ALA A 3 -33.52 -13.07 -16.96
N ALA A 4 -34.54 -13.81 -16.48
CA ALA A 4 -35.21 -13.61 -15.23
C ALA A 4 -34.37 -14.07 -14.03
N VAL A 5 -34.52 -13.29 -12.97
CA VAL A 5 -34.00 -13.46 -11.62
C VAL A 5 -34.70 -14.65 -10.93
N SER A 6 -33.92 -15.54 -10.33
CA SER A 6 -34.40 -16.55 -9.39
C SER A 6 -33.69 -16.37 -8.05
N SER A 7 -34.42 -15.86 -7.06
CA SER A 7 -34.03 -15.82 -5.65
C SER A 7 -34.35 -17.14 -4.96
N PRO A 8 -33.50 -17.67 -4.06
CA PRO A 8 -33.91 -18.70 -3.12
C PRO A 8 -34.23 -18.10 -1.73
N GLN A 9 -35.43 -18.41 -1.26
CA GLN A 9 -35.84 -18.44 0.15
C GLN A 9 -34.85 -19.33 0.93
N GLY A 10 -34.37 -18.96 2.11
CA GLY A 10 -35.16 -18.83 3.33
C GLY A 10 -34.88 -20.04 4.23
N GLY A 11 -33.74 -20.01 4.94
CA GLY A 11 -33.34 -21.02 5.93
C GLY A 11 -33.04 -20.34 7.25
N ASN A 12 -34.06 -20.25 8.10
CA ASN A 12 -34.02 -19.60 9.40
C ASN A 12 -33.60 -20.64 10.45
N SER A 13 -32.35 -20.64 10.87
CA SER A 13 -31.87 -21.44 12.00
C SER A 13 -31.47 -20.53 13.16
N HIS A 14 -32.39 -20.47 14.12
CA HIS A 14 -32.33 -19.77 15.38
C HIS A 14 -31.47 -20.60 16.36
N LEU A 15 -30.28 -20.10 16.72
CA LEU A 15 -29.57 -20.54 17.92
C LEU A 15 -29.00 -19.31 18.62
N ASN A 16 -29.56 -19.06 19.80
CA ASN A 16 -29.07 -18.14 20.80
C ASN A 16 -27.71 -18.63 21.29
N ASP A 17 -26.73 -17.72 21.40
CA ASP A 17 -25.76 -17.81 22.48
C ASP A 17 -25.30 -16.40 22.87
N ASP A 18 -25.79 -15.97 24.02
CA ASP A 18 -25.41 -14.74 24.71
C ASP A 18 -24.05 -14.95 25.36
N THR A 19 -22.99 -14.32 24.87
CA THR A 19 -21.86 -13.96 25.74
C THR A 19 -21.20 -12.66 25.30
N ALA A 20 -21.16 -11.74 26.26
CA ALA A 20 -20.66 -10.39 26.15
C ALA A 20 -19.18 -10.35 25.74
N GLY A 21 -18.93 -9.67 24.61
CA GLY A 21 -17.60 -9.32 24.10
C GLY A 21 -17.64 -7.94 23.44
N MET A 22 -18.20 -6.95 24.15
CA MET A 22 -18.36 -5.58 23.68
C MET A 22 -17.00 -4.85 23.72
N GLY A 23 -16.46 -4.48 22.55
CA GLY A 23 -15.39 -3.47 22.51
C GLY A 23 -14.58 -3.36 21.22
N GLY A 24 -14.46 -4.43 20.41
CA GLY A 24 -13.49 -4.45 19.30
C GLY A 24 -14.05 -4.47 17.87
N ALA A 25 -15.31 -4.85 17.67
CA ALA A 25 -15.86 -5.16 16.34
C ALA A 25 -16.36 -3.94 15.53
N GLY A 26 -16.58 -2.79 16.17
CA GLY A 26 -17.09 -1.58 15.51
C GLY A 26 -16.11 -0.92 14.55
N LEU A 27 -14.80 -0.95 14.86
CA LEU A 27 -13.79 -0.28 14.05
C LEU A 27 -13.50 -1.00 12.72
N GLN A 28 -13.57 -2.33 12.68
CA GLN A 28 -13.38 -3.09 11.44
C GLN A 28 -14.58 -2.96 10.48
N THR A 29 -15.79 -2.82 11.03
CA THR A 29 -17.00 -2.66 10.23
C THR A 29 -17.10 -1.25 9.62
N GLU A 30 -16.68 -0.21 10.34
CA GLU A 30 -16.54 1.15 9.77
C GLU A 30 -15.46 1.25 8.68
N ALA A 31 -14.32 0.59 8.87
CA ALA A 31 -13.26 0.56 7.85
C ALA A 31 -13.73 -0.15 6.56
N HIS A 32 -14.45 -1.26 6.68
CA HIS A 32 -15.04 -1.93 5.52
C HIS A 32 -16.12 -1.10 4.83
N ALA A 33 -16.99 -0.42 5.59
CA ALA A 33 -18.02 0.44 5.03
C ALA A 33 -17.43 1.64 4.26
N THR A 34 -16.37 2.25 4.80
CA THR A 34 -15.66 3.36 4.14
C THR A 34 -14.94 2.91 2.87
N LEU A 35 -14.29 1.74 2.87
CA LEU A 35 -13.67 1.15 1.67
C LEU A 35 -14.71 0.78 0.59
N SER A 36 -15.85 0.21 0.98
CA SER A 36 -16.94 -0.10 0.04
C SER A 36 -17.48 1.17 -0.61
N LEU A 37 -17.71 2.24 0.17
CA LEU A 37 -18.17 3.53 -0.34
C LEU A 37 -17.15 4.17 -1.28
N LEU A 38 -15.85 4.07 -0.98
CA LEU A 38 -14.79 4.55 -1.86
C LEU A 38 -14.73 3.76 -3.18
N SER A 39 -14.86 2.44 -3.11
CA SER A 39 -14.92 1.56 -4.29
C SER A 39 -16.10 1.91 -5.21
N GLU A 40 -17.29 2.08 -4.63
CA GLU A 40 -18.48 2.50 -5.37
C GLU A 40 -18.31 3.87 -6.02
N LYS A 41 -17.74 4.85 -5.29
CA LYS A 41 -17.44 6.18 -5.85
C LYS A 41 -16.43 6.13 -7.01
N LEU A 42 -15.39 5.30 -6.88
CA LEU A 42 -14.40 5.11 -7.95
C LEU A 42 -15.02 4.45 -9.18
N LEU A 43 -15.81 3.39 -8.99
CA LEU A 43 -16.54 2.73 -10.07
C LEU A 43 -17.54 3.68 -10.75
N ALA A 44 -18.27 4.49 -9.98
CA ALA A 44 -19.17 5.49 -10.52
C ALA A 44 -18.44 6.54 -11.35
N LYS A 45 -17.28 7.03 -10.88
CA LYS A 45 -16.45 7.99 -11.60
C LYS A 45 -15.86 7.39 -12.88
N LEU A 46 -15.37 6.15 -12.84
CA LEU A 46 -14.87 5.44 -14.00
C LEU A 46 -15.97 5.23 -15.06
N ASN A 47 -17.17 4.83 -14.63
CA ASN A 47 -18.31 4.66 -15.52
C ASN A 47 -18.85 5.98 -16.08
N ALA A 48 -18.65 7.11 -15.39
CA ALA A 48 -18.93 8.43 -15.94
C ALA A 48 -17.92 8.78 -17.03
N THR A 49 -16.62 8.66 -16.75
CA THR A 49 -15.57 8.93 -17.75
C THR A 49 -15.69 8.05 -19.00
N LEU A 50 -16.07 6.77 -18.84
CA LEU A 50 -16.32 5.88 -19.98
C LEU A 50 -17.53 6.29 -20.82
N ARG A 51 -18.55 6.91 -20.22
CA ARG A 51 -19.70 7.45 -20.96
C ARG A 51 -19.30 8.70 -21.73
N ASP A 52 -18.54 9.60 -21.11
CA ASP A 52 -18.06 10.81 -21.74
C ASP A 52 -17.16 10.49 -22.94
N CYS A 53 -16.20 9.57 -22.80
CA CYS A 53 -15.35 9.13 -23.92
C CYS A 53 -16.15 8.47 -25.06
N ARG A 54 -17.26 7.77 -24.75
CA ARG A 54 -18.13 7.20 -25.80
C ARG A 54 -18.90 8.30 -26.53
N ALA A 55 -19.41 9.29 -25.81
CA ALA A 55 -20.11 10.43 -26.39
C ALA A 55 -19.19 11.23 -27.32
N GLU A 56 -17.96 11.54 -26.90
CA GLU A 56 -16.96 12.24 -27.73
C GLU A 56 -16.62 11.44 -29.00
N ARG A 57 -16.45 10.12 -28.88
CA ARG A 57 -16.19 9.25 -30.04
C ARG A 57 -17.36 9.28 -31.02
N ASP A 58 -18.59 9.19 -30.54
CA ASP A 58 -19.79 9.16 -31.38
C ASP A 58 -20.02 10.52 -32.06
N GLU A 59 -19.69 11.63 -31.39
CA GLU A 59 -19.66 12.99 -31.96
C GLU A 59 -18.61 13.13 -33.06
N LEU A 60 -17.37 12.69 -32.81
CA LEU A 60 -16.30 12.69 -33.82
C LEU A 60 -16.68 11.83 -35.04
N THR A 61 -17.26 10.65 -34.82
CA THR A 61 -17.71 9.77 -35.90
C THR A 61 -18.79 10.46 -36.74
N SER A 62 -19.77 11.10 -36.09
CA SER A 62 -20.84 11.84 -36.76
C SER A 62 -20.30 13.03 -37.57
N SER A 63 -19.30 13.73 -37.03
CA SER A 63 -18.63 14.86 -37.70
C SER A 63 -17.89 14.41 -38.97
N VAL A 64 -17.09 13.35 -38.88
CA VAL A 64 -16.37 12.77 -40.04
C VAL A 64 -17.35 12.27 -41.10
N GLU A 65 -18.43 11.59 -40.69
CA GLU A 65 -19.46 11.16 -41.64
C GLU A 65 -20.14 12.34 -42.35
N SER A 66 -20.38 13.46 -41.64
CA SER A 66 -20.93 14.66 -42.25
C SER A 66 -19.98 15.25 -43.30
N GLN A 67 -18.70 15.40 -42.96
CA GLN A 67 -17.68 15.92 -43.88
C GLN A 67 -17.54 15.05 -45.14
N LEU A 68 -17.58 13.72 -44.99
CA LEU A 68 -17.54 12.80 -46.13
C LEU A 68 -18.78 12.92 -47.04
N ARG A 69 -19.96 13.23 -46.48
CA ARG A 69 -21.17 13.49 -47.29
C ARG A 69 -21.01 14.78 -48.08
N ASP A 70 -20.51 15.83 -47.45
CA ASP A 70 -20.31 17.14 -48.09
C ASP A 70 -19.31 17.03 -49.26
N MET A 71 -18.14 16.42 -49.02
CA MET A 71 -17.14 16.15 -50.07
C MET A 71 -17.72 15.34 -51.23
N ARG A 72 -18.58 14.34 -50.94
CA ARG A 72 -19.23 13.53 -51.98
C ARG A 72 -20.20 14.35 -52.82
N THR A 73 -20.92 15.30 -52.21
CA THR A 73 -21.82 16.19 -52.94
C THR A 73 -21.05 17.16 -53.84
N GLU A 74 -19.96 17.75 -53.36
CA GLU A 74 -19.07 18.59 -54.18
C GLU A 74 -18.42 17.82 -55.34
N ALA A 75 -17.98 16.58 -55.10
CA ALA A 75 -17.44 15.74 -56.17
C ALA A 75 -18.49 15.41 -57.25
N MET A 76 -19.77 15.33 -56.87
CA MET A 76 -20.85 15.08 -57.82
C MET A 76 -21.24 16.34 -58.61
N THR A 77 -21.23 17.52 -57.99
CA THR A 77 -21.53 18.79 -58.68
C THR A 77 -20.43 19.15 -59.67
N THR A 78 -19.16 19.07 -59.28
CA THR A 78 -18.00 19.32 -60.15
C THR A 78 -17.98 18.41 -61.38
N ARG A 79 -18.30 17.11 -61.20
CA ARG A 79 -18.44 16.17 -62.32
C ARG A 79 -19.62 16.49 -63.24
N GLY A 80 -20.71 17.05 -62.68
CA GLY A 80 -21.85 17.56 -63.43
C GLY A 80 -21.47 18.74 -64.33
N GLU A 81 -20.79 19.73 -63.77
CA GLU A 81 -20.29 20.92 -64.46
C GLU A 81 -19.30 20.55 -65.58
N GLN A 82 -18.37 19.63 -65.31
CA GLN A 82 -17.42 19.16 -66.31
C GLN A 82 -18.12 18.51 -67.52
N ARG A 83 -19.17 17.72 -67.29
CA ARG A 83 -19.98 17.13 -68.37
C ARG A 83 -20.74 18.20 -69.16
N GLN A 84 -21.21 19.25 -68.50
CA GLN A 84 -21.88 20.36 -69.18
C GLN A 84 -20.91 21.12 -70.08
N LEU A 85 -19.73 21.49 -69.58
CA LEU A 85 -18.68 22.15 -70.38
C LEU A 85 -18.29 21.31 -71.60
N GLN A 86 -18.19 19.97 -71.46
CA GLN A 86 -17.92 19.09 -72.60
C GLN A 86 -19.03 19.11 -73.67
N ARG A 87 -20.31 19.22 -73.27
CA ARG A 87 -21.43 19.33 -74.21
C ARG A 87 -21.41 20.67 -74.94
N GLU A 88 -21.17 21.76 -74.21
CA GLU A 88 -21.10 23.11 -74.78
C GLU A 88 -19.95 23.22 -75.80
N MET A 89 -18.78 22.66 -75.48
CA MET A 89 -17.63 22.61 -76.39
C MET A 89 -17.96 21.84 -77.68
N ARG A 90 -18.66 20.69 -77.60
CA ARG A 90 -19.12 19.96 -78.79
C ARG A 90 -20.12 20.76 -79.62
N ALA A 91 -21.09 21.40 -78.96
CA ALA A 91 -22.08 22.24 -79.65
C ALA A 91 -21.42 23.43 -80.39
N LEU A 92 -20.39 24.05 -79.80
CA LEU A 92 -19.62 25.10 -80.47
C LEU A 92 -18.83 24.56 -81.68
N GLN A 93 -18.23 23.37 -81.56
CA GLN A 93 -17.51 22.72 -82.65
C GLN A 93 -18.44 22.40 -83.84
N GLU A 94 -19.65 21.90 -83.58
CA GLU A 94 -20.67 21.63 -84.60
C GLU A 94 -21.14 22.92 -85.30
N LYS A 95 -21.38 23.99 -84.53
CA LYS A 95 -21.73 25.31 -85.10
C LYS A 95 -20.64 25.85 -86.02
N LEU A 96 -19.37 25.75 -85.62
CA LEU A 96 -18.23 26.19 -86.41
C LEU A 96 -18.13 25.38 -87.72
N GLN A 97 -18.24 24.05 -87.65
CA GLN A 97 -18.24 23.20 -88.84
C GLN A 97 -19.39 23.55 -89.80
N GLY A 98 -20.59 23.78 -89.28
CA GLY A 98 -21.74 24.21 -90.08
C GLY A 98 -21.49 25.55 -90.79
N ALA A 99 -20.95 26.54 -90.09
CA ALA A 99 -20.62 27.84 -90.67
C ALA A 99 -19.56 27.75 -91.77
N VAL A 100 -18.55 26.89 -91.61
CA VAL A 100 -17.50 26.66 -92.62
C VAL A 100 -18.11 26.04 -93.89
N ILE A 101 -18.94 25.01 -93.75
CA ILE A 101 -19.62 24.36 -94.87
C ILE A 101 -20.53 25.35 -95.60
N GLN A 102 -21.32 26.13 -94.85
CA GLN A 102 -22.20 27.15 -95.42
C GLN A 102 -21.40 28.18 -96.24
N ARG A 103 -20.29 28.69 -95.70
CA ARG A 103 -19.47 29.68 -96.40
C ARG A 103 -18.76 29.09 -97.63
N ALA A 104 -18.30 27.84 -97.56
CA ALA A 104 -17.75 27.14 -98.71
C ALA A 104 -18.77 27.00 -99.85
N SER A 105 -20.03 26.69 -99.51
CA SER A 105 -21.12 26.58 -100.50
C SER A 105 -21.45 27.93 -101.18
N MET A 106 -21.44 29.03 -100.41
CA MET A 106 -21.64 30.39 -100.94
C MET A 106 -20.51 30.82 -101.90
N MET A 107 -19.27 30.42 -101.62
CA MET A 107 -18.15 30.70 -102.51
C MET A 107 -18.23 29.89 -103.81
N ALA A 108 -18.64 28.62 -103.74
CA ALA A 108 -18.80 27.78 -104.91
C ALA A 108 -19.87 28.32 -105.89
N GLY A 109 -21.00 28.83 -105.36
CA GLY A 109 -22.08 29.38 -106.19
C GLY A 109 -21.80 30.75 -106.82
N SER A 110 -20.86 31.51 -106.29
CA SER A 110 -20.54 32.86 -106.80
C SER A 110 -19.38 32.88 -107.81
N ALA A 111 -18.61 31.79 -107.93
CA ALA A 111 -17.45 31.69 -108.82
C ALA A 111 -17.79 31.79 -110.33
N GLU A 112 -19.01 31.49 -110.75
CA GLU A 112 -19.43 31.54 -112.18
C GLU A 112 -19.81 32.95 -112.68
N ARG A 113 -19.93 33.97 -111.82
CA ARG A 113 -20.43 35.31 -112.21
C ARG A 113 -19.51 36.47 -111.87
N LEU A 114 -18.35 36.21 -111.28
CA LEU A 114 -17.46 37.26 -110.79
C LEU A 114 -16.38 37.58 -111.82
N SER A 115 -16.21 38.88 -112.09
CA SER A 115 -15.08 39.37 -112.88
C SER A 115 -13.76 39.01 -112.20
N VAL A 116 -12.69 38.84 -112.98
CA VAL A 116 -11.32 38.55 -112.50
C VAL A 116 -10.90 39.49 -111.35
N GLN A 117 -11.40 40.73 -111.35
CA GLN A 117 -11.13 41.72 -110.30
C GLN A 117 -11.83 41.42 -108.96
N ALA A 118 -13.05 40.88 -108.98
CA ALA A 118 -13.73 40.43 -107.76
C ALA A 118 -13.05 39.18 -107.18
N LEU A 119 -12.56 38.27 -108.03
CA LEU A 119 -11.75 37.13 -107.61
C LEU A 119 -10.43 37.58 -106.95
N ALA A 120 -9.75 38.58 -107.53
CA ALA A 120 -8.51 39.13 -106.97
C ALA A 120 -8.74 39.87 -105.63
N ASN A 121 -9.89 40.52 -105.45
CA ASN A 121 -10.26 41.14 -104.17
C ASN A 121 -10.59 40.09 -103.12
N ALA A 122 -11.32 39.03 -103.49
CA ALA A 122 -11.60 37.90 -102.62
C ALA A 122 -10.31 37.17 -102.19
N ALA A 123 -9.37 36.96 -103.13
CA ALA A 123 -8.07 36.36 -102.82
C ALA A 123 -7.25 37.22 -101.84
N ARG A 124 -7.20 38.55 -102.04
CA ARG A 124 -6.51 39.46 -101.10
C ARG A 124 -7.17 39.48 -99.73
N GLN A 125 -8.50 39.46 -99.67
CA GLN A 125 -9.23 39.37 -98.41
C GLN A 125 -8.93 38.04 -97.71
N LEU A 126 -8.96 36.93 -98.44
CA LEU A 126 -8.59 35.61 -97.92
C LEU A 126 -7.16 35.60 -97.38
N THR A 127 -6.18 36.21 -98.06
CA THR A 127 -4.81 36.32 -97.53
C THR A 127 -4.74 37.12 -96.23
N ARG A 128 -5.53 38.20 -96.09
CA ARG A 128 -5.60 38.96 -94.83
C ARG A 128 -6.24 38.14 -93.73
N ASP A 129 -7.38 37.51 -94.02
CA ASP A 129 -8.11 36.66 -93.08
C ASP A 129 -7.23 35.48 -92.64
N MET A 130 -6.44 34.89 -93.55
CA MET A 130 -5.47 33.83 -93.23
C MET A 130 -4.36 34.35 -92.32
N ARG A 131 -3.80 35.54 -92.59
CA ARG A 131 -2.75 36.12 -91.72
C ARG A 131 -3.29 36.47 -90.33
N GLN A 132 -4.49 37.03 -90.27
CA GLN A 132 -5.16 37.30 -89.00
C GLN A 132 -5.44 36.00 -88.25
N GLY A 133 -5.99 34.99 -88.92
CA GLY A 133 -6.24 33.67 -88.35
C GLY A 133 -4.97 32.98 -87.87
N LEU A 134 -3.84 33.13 -88.56
CA LEU A 134 -2.54 32.64 -88.08
C LEU A 134 -2.11 33.35 -86.79
N GLY A 135 -2.28 34.67 -86.71
CA GLY A 135 -2.02 35.44 -85.49
C GLY A 135 -2.92 35.02 -84.33
N ASP A 136 -4.21 34.80 -84.58
CA ASP A 136 -5.17 34.32 -83.59
C ASP A 136 -4.81 32.89 -83.10
N VAL A 137 -4.31 32.03 -83.99
CA VAL A 137 -3.81 30.69 -83.65
C VAL A 137 -2.53 30.75 -82.82
N GLU A 138 -1.61 31.66 -83.12
CA GLU A 138 -0.40 31.88 -82.32
C GLU A 138 -0.74 32.41 -80.92
N LEU A 139 -1.69 33.34 -80.82
CA LEU A 139 -2.19 33.86 -79.55
C LEU A 139 -2.89 32.77 -78.74
N LEU A 140 -3.74 31.96 -79.38
CA LEU A 140 -4.39 30.81 -78.73
C LEU A 140 -3.36 29.79 -78.25
N LYS A 141 -2.33 29.50 -79.07
CA LYS A 141 -1.23 28.62 -78.69
C LYS A 141 -0.51 29.18 -77.45
N ALA A 142 -0.16 30.47 -77.44
CA ALA A 142 0.46 31.11 -76.28
C ALA A 142 -0.42 31.03 -75.02
N SER A 143 -1.74 31.26 -75.16
CA SER A 143 -2.71 31.16 -74.06
C SER A 143 -2.83 29.72 -73.51
N VAL A 144 -2.85 28.71 -74.38
CA VAL A 144 -2.88 27.29 -73.98
C VAL A 144 -1.56 26.89 -73.28
N PHE A 145 -0.41 27.35 -73.79
CA PHE A 145 0.88 27.11 -73.15
C PHE A 145 0.96 27.77 -71.77
N HIS A 146 0.50 29.03 -71.64
CA HIS A 146 0.44 29.71 -70.35
C HIS A 146 -0.48 28.99 -69.37
N SER A 147 -1.68 28.59 -69.81
CA SER A 147 -2.62 27.82 -68.98
C SER A 147 -2.05 26.48 -68.52
N ARG A 148 -1.25 25.82 -69.38
CA ARG A 148 -0.56 24.58 -69.03
C ARG A 148 0.53 24.82 -67.97
N LEU A 149 1.36 25.85 -68.16
CA LEU A 149 2.39 26.21 -67.17
C LEU A 149 1.78 26.55 -65.81
N THR A 150 0.70 27.34 -65.78
CA THR A 150 0.00 27.66 -64.52
C THR A 150 -0.56 26.42 -63.83
N ARG A 151 -1.05 25.43 -64.59
CA ARG A 151 -1.50 24.15 -64.00
C ARG A 151 -0.33 23.31 -63.50
N GLU A 152 0.79 23.30 -64.20
CA GLU A 152 2.00 22.59 -63.75
C GLU A 152 2.58 23.24 -62.47
N GLU A 153 2.58 24.57 -62.36
CA GLU A 153 2.97 25.30 -61.13
C GLU A 153 2.01 25.02 -59.97
N LEU A 154 0.70 25.01 -60.23
CA LEU A 154 -0.31 24.67 -59.21
C LEU A 154 -0.13 23.22 -58.73
N GLN A 155 0.05 22.28 -59.66
CA GLN A 155 0.30 20.87 -59.34
C GLN A 155 1.57 20.70 -58.49
N GLN A 156 2.65 21.43 -58.81
CA GLN A 156 3.86 21.40 -57.99
C GLN A 156 3.63 21.94 -56.57
N GLY A 157 2.75 22.94 -56.43
CA GLY A 157 2.31 23.43 -55.12
C GLY A 157 1.54 22.39 -54.33
N GLU A 158 0.56 21.73 -54.96
CA GLU A 158 -0.23 20.65 -54.36
C GLU A 158 0.66 19.46 -53.96
N ASP A 159 1.56 19.02 -54.84
CA ASP A 159 2.50 17.92 -54.57
C ASP A 159 3.42 18.24 -53.37
N ALA A 160 3.86 19.50 -53.23
CA ALA A 160 4.69 19.94 -52.10
C ALA A 160 3.89 20.03 -50.79
N GLU A 161 2.62 20.44 -50.84
CA GLU A 161 1.73 20.43 -49.67
C GLU A 161 1.43 19.01 -49.20
N ASP A 162 1.21 18.08 -50.13
CA ASP A 162 1.02 16.66 -49.85
C ASP A 162 2.26 16.03 -49.20
N GLU A 163 3.46 16.32 -49.73
CA GLU A 163 4.71 15.87 -49.10
C GLU A 163 4.87 16.44 -47.67
N ALA A 164 4.54 17.71 -47.46
CA ALA A 164 4.56 18.32 -46.13
C ALA A 164 3.50 17.73 -45.17
N LEU A 165 2.34 17.31 -45.68
CA LEU A 165 1.32 16.59 -44.91
C LEU A 165 1.79 15.18 -44.55
N GLU A 166 2.42 14.45 -45.47
CA GLU A 166 2.99 13.12 -45.20
C GLU A 166 4.06 13.18 -44.10
N VAL A 167 4.95 14.18 -44.15
CA VAL A 167 5.98 14.37 -43.10
C VAL A 167 5.35 14.63 -41.75
N ARG A 168 4.33 15.50 -41.67
CA ARG A 168 3.60 15.78 -40.42
C ARG A 168 2.86 14.54 -39.90
N LEU A 169 2.27 13.75 -40.80
CA LEU A 169 1.58 12.50 -40.44
C LEU A 169 2.58 11.50 -39.84
N ARG A 170 3.73 11.27 -40.48
CA ARG A 170 4.78 10.39 -39.94
C ARG A 170 5.30 10.86 -38.59
N GLN A 171 5.46 12.18 -38.40
CA GLN A 171 5.86 12.73 -37.10
C GLN A 171 4.79 12.48 -36.03
N ALA A 172 3.51 12.64 -36.37
CA ALA A 172 2.40 12.34 -35.46
C ALA A 172 2.31 10.85 -35.10
N GLU A 173 2.56 9.96 -36.07
CA GLU A 173 2.64 8.51 -35.85
C GLU A 173 3.77 8.16 -34.89
N MET A 174 4.97 8.73 -35.09
CA MET A 174 6.11 8.54 -34.18
C MET A 174 5.79 9.00 -32.75
N MET A 175 5.19 10.19 -32.58
CA MET A 175 4.78 10.67 -31.25
C MET A 175 3.71 9.76 -30.60
N ASN A 176 2.79 9.22 -31.39
CA ASN A 176 1.77 8.29 -30.88
C ASN A 176 2.40 6.97 -30.41
N ASP A 177 3.38 6.46 -31.14
CA ASP A 177 4.12 5.26 -30.73
C ASP A 177 4.97 5.50 -29.47
N GLU A 178 5.58 6.68 -29.32
CA GLU A 178 6.23 7.10 -28.07
C GLU A 178 5.24 7.15 -26.88
N LEU A 179 4.05 7.73 -27.10
CA LEU A 179 2.99 7.75 -26.08
C LEU A 179 2.49 6.34 -25.73
N ARG A 180 2.41 5.42 -26.70
CA ARG A 180 2.06 4.02 -26.44
C ARG A 180 3.13 3.31 -25.63
N CYS A 181 4.40 3.49 -25.97
CA CYS A 181 5.53 2.95 -25.21
C CYS A 181 5.53 3.45 -23.75
N THR A 182 5.34 4.76 -23.54
CA THR A 182 5.26 5.32 -22.18
C THR A 182 4.05 4.79 -21.41
N ALA A 183 2.89 4.63 -22.05
CA ALA A 183 1.71 4.04 -21.42
C ALA A 183 1.92 2.57 -21.02
N LEU A 184 2.62 1.77 -21.83
CA LEU A 184 2.98 0.39 -21.49
C LEU A 184 3.94 0.33 -20.31
N ASN A 185 4.97 1.19 -20.27
CA ASN A 185 5.90 1.28 -19.14
C ASN A 185 5.18 1.66 -17.84
N LEU A 186 4.26 2.63 -17.89
CA LEU A 186 3.46 3.01 -16.71
C LEU A 186 2.56 1.86 -16.24
N ARG A 187 1.98 1.07 -17.16
CA ARG A 187 1.21 -0.12 -16.79
C ARG A 187 2.07 -1.18 -16.12
N GLU A 188 3.28 -1.41 -16.61
CA GLU A 188 4.22 -2.35 -15.99
C GLU A 188 4.63 -1.89 -14.59
N GLN A 189 4.97 -0.61 -14.42
CA GLN A 189 5.29 -0.02 -13.11
C GLN A 189 4.11 -0.14 -12.14
N ASN A 190 2.88 0.13 -12.59
CA ASN A 190 1.69 -0.04 -11.77
C ASN A 190 1.45 -1.51 -11.37
N ALA A 191 1.74 -2.46 -12.27
CA ALA A 191 1.66 -3.89 -11.95
C ALA A 191 2.70 -4.28 -10.89
N GLN A 192 3.94 -3.78 -11.01
CA GLN A 192 5.00 -3.99 -10.01
C GLN A 192 4.65 -3.37 -8.65
N LEU A 193 4.05 -2.17 -8.64
CA LEU A 193 3.58 -1.54 -7.41
C LEU A 193 2.45 -2.36 -6.76
N ALA A 194 1.52 -2.88 -7.56
CA ALA A 194 0.43 -3.73 -7.08
C ALA A 194 0.94 -5.03 -6.43
N THR A 195 1.95 -5.69 -7.02
CA THR A 195 2.55 -6.89 -6.42
C THR A 195 3.31 -6.58 -5.14
N ALA A 196 4.01 -5.45 -5.07
CA ALA A 196 4.68 -5.00 -3.85
C ALA A 196 3.69 -4.68 -2.71
N LEU A 197 2.55 -4.04 -3.03
CA LEU A 197 1.48 -3.78 -2.07
C LEU A 197 0.79 -5.07 -1.60
N GLN A 198 0.62 -6.05 -2.49
CA GLN A 198 0.09 -7.35 -2.09
C GLN A 198 1.03 -8.07 -1.12
N HIS A 199 2.35 -8.04 -1.41
CA HIS A 199 3.34 -8.65 -0.52
C HIS A 199 3.38 -7.99 0.87
N SER A 200 3.29 -6.65 0.94
CA SER A 200 3.23 -5.96 2.22
C SER A 200 1.95 -6.26 2.99
N ALA A 201 0.81 -6.40 2.30
CA ALA A 201 -0.45 -6.85 2.91
C ALA A 201 -0.33 -8.26 3.50
N ASP A 202 0.33 -9.20 2.79
CA ASP A 202 0.55 -10.56 3.28
C ASP A 202 1.44 -10.57 4.55
N ILE A 203 2.50 -9.74 4.58
CA ILE A 203 3.36 -9.56 5.77
C ILE A 203 2.56 -9.00 6.94
N LEU A 204 1.72 -7.99 6.72
CA LEU A 204 0.86 -7.41 7.76
C LEU A 204 -0.16 -8.43 8.28
N GLN A 205 -0.71 -9.27 7.41
CA GLN A 205 -1.60 -10.34 7.83
C GLN A 205 -0.86 -11.40 8.68
N GLN A 206 0.39 -11.73 8.31
CA GLN A 206 1.21 -12.64 9.09
C GLN A 206 1.57 -12.06 10.47
N SER A 207 1.95 -10.77 10.53
CA SER A 207 2.26 -10.12 11.81
C SER A 207 1.03 -10.03 12.70
N GLN A 208 -0.16 -9.76 12.15
CA GLN A 208 -1.42 -9.78 12.87
C GLN A 208 -1.71 -11.15 13.50
N ARG A 209 -1.45 -12.25 12.78
CA ARG A 209 -1.58 -13.62 13.32
C ARG A 209 -0.59 -13.88 14.46
N CYS A 210 0.65 -13.42 14.33
CA CYS A 210 1.66 -13.53 15.38
C CYS A 210 1.25 -12.77 16.65
N VAL A 211 0.76 -11.53 16.51
CA VAL A 211 0.25 -10.73 17.63
C VAL A 211 -0.94 -11.41 18.29
N ALA A 212 -1.87 -11.98 17.52
CA ALA A 212 -3.00 -12.73 18.07
C ALA A 212 -2.54 -13.95 18.89
N GLN A 213 -1.53 -14.69 18.42
CA GLN A 213 -0.94 -15.81 19.15
C GLN A 213 -0.26 -15.35 20.45
N GLN A 214 0.48 -14.25 20.41
CA GLN A 214 1.10 -13.66 21.60
C GLN A 214 0.06 -13.21 22.62
N GLN A 215 -1.06 -12.63 22.19
CA GLN A 215 -2.17 -12.26 23.07
C GLN A 215 -2.79 -13.47 23.77
N VAL A 216 -2.95 -14.59 23.07
CA VAL A 216 -3.41 -15.86 23.68
C VAL A 216 -2.41 -16.34 24.74
N HIS A 217 -1.11 -16.30 24.46
CA HIS A 217 -0.08 -16.70 25.42
C HIS A 217 -0.07 -15.80 26.67
N LEU A 218 -0.21 -14.48 26.49
CA LEU A 218 -0.30 -13.54 27.61
C LEU A 218 -1.52 -13.83 28.49
N ARG A 219 -2.69 -14.12 27.90
CA ARG A 219 -3.87 -14.55 28.67
C ARG A 219 -3.60 -15.80 29.49
N GLN A 220 -2.94 -16.81 28.90
CA GLN A 220 -2.57 -18.03 29.63
C GLN A 220 -1.60 -17.77 30.79
N ILE A 221 -0.67 -16.80 30.65
CA ILE A 221 0.21 -16.39 31.75
C ILE A 221 -0.61 -15.69 32.85
N THR A 222 -1.50 -14.76 32.48
CA THR A 222 -2.39 -14.08 33.41
C THR A 222 -3.24 -15.09 34.19
N ASP A 223 -3.87 -16.04 33.52
CA ASP A 223 -4.66 -17.10 34.18
C ASP A 223 -3.82 -17.94 35.17
N LYS A 224 -2.55 -18.20 34.85
CA LYS A 224 -1.63 -18.89 35.76
C LYS A 224 -1.27 -18.02 36.97
N PHE A 225 -1.05 -16.74 36.76
CA PHE A 225 -0.78 -15.79 37.85
C PHE A 225 -1.97 -15.67 38.79
N ASP A 226 -3.19 -15.59 38.26
CA ASP A 226 -4.42 -15.54 39.05
C ASP A 226 -4.59 -16.81 39.91
N ARG A 227 -4.22 -17.99 39.39
CA ARG A 227 -4.19 -19.23 40.19
C ARG A 227 -3.17 -19.17 41.31
N VAL A 228 -1.96 -18.68 41.04
CA VAL A 228 -0.91 -18.52 42.06
C VAL A 228 -1.35 -17.53 43.14
N GLN A 229 -1.98 -16.42 42.75
CA GLN A 229 -2.55 -15.45 43.68
C GLN A 229 -3.65 -16.08 44.55
N ALA A 230 -4.55 -16.87 43.96
CA ALA A 230 -5.58 -17.57 44.73
C ALA A 230 -5.00 -18.59 45.73
N GLU A 231 -3.94 -19.32 45.37
CA GLU A 231 -3.25 -20.20 46.33
C GLU A 231 -2.51 -19.39 47.41
N HIS A 232 -1.92 -18.25 47.07
CA HIS A 232 -1.31 -17.36 48.04
C HIS A 232 -2.34 -16.87 49.07
N ASP A 233 -3.49 -16.37 48.60
CA ASP A 233 -4.58 -15.89 49.47
C ASP A 233 -5.10 -17.02 50.39
N ARG A 234 -5.17 -18.26 49.90
CA ARG A 234 -5.50 -19.44 50.73
C ARG A 234 -4.44 -19.69 51.80
N VAL A 235 -3.15 -19.68 51.44
CA VAL A 235 -2.06 -19.87 52.40
C VAL A 235 -2.08 -18.78 53.47
N VAL A 236 -2.24 -17.51 53.08
CA VAL A 236 -2.39 -16.38 54.01
C VAL A 236 -3.55 -16.64 54.97
N GLY A 237 -4.72 -17.01 54.46
CA GLY A 237 -5.88 -17.35 55.31
C GLY A 237 -5.61 -18.50 56.28
N THR A 238 -4.89 -19.55 55.87
CA THR A 238 -4.51 -20.65 56.79
C THR A 238 -3.54 -20.20 57.87
N VAL A 239 -2.58 -19.33 57.55
CA VAL A 239 -1.62 -18.78 58.51
C VAL A 239 -2.34 -17.89 59.51
N GLU A 240 -3.25 -17.02 59.06
CA GLU A 240 -4.08 -16.19 59.93
C GLU A 240 -4.94 -17.03 60.90
N SER A 241 -5.53 -18.12 60.42
CA SER A 241 -6.28 -19.08 61.24
C SER A 241 -5.39 -19.76 62.30
N LEU A 242 -4.15 -20.12 61.95
CA LEU A 242 -3.18 -20.70 62.89
C LEU A 242 -2.75 -19.68 63.94
N VAL A 243 -2.53 -18.42 63.54
CA VAL A 243 -2.22 -17.31 64.46
C VAL A 243 -3.36 -17.14 65.46
N HIS A 244 -4.61 -17.09 65.01
CA HIS A 244 -5.78 -17.02 65.89
C HIS A 244 -5.86 -18.21 66.85
N SER A 245 -5.60 -19.44 66.36
CA SER A 245 -5.62 -20.65 67.19
C SER A 245 -4.53 -20.62 68.28
N LEU A 246 -3.34 -20.11 67.94
CA LEU A 246 -2.24 -19.92 68.89
C LEU A 246 -2.56 -18.85 69.93
N GLU A 247 -3.21 -17.75 69.53
CA GLU A 247 -3.66 -16.72 70.46
C GLU A 247 -4.73 -17.25 71.43
N GLN A 248 -5.71 -18.01 70.92
CA GLN A 248 -6.69 -18.70 71.76
C GLN A 248 -6.05 -19.69 72.74
N TYR A 249 -5.08 -20.48 72.27
CA TYR A 249 -4.34 -21.41 73.12
C TYR A 249 -3.54 -20.68 74.20
N LYS A 250 -2.85 -19.58 73.86
CA LYS A 250 -2.14 -18.73 74.82
C LYS A 250 -3.10 -18.16 75.87
N ALA A 251 -4.28 -17.69 75.45
CA ALA A 251 -5.30 -17.16 76.36
C ALA A 251 -5.81 -18.24 77.33
N SER A 252 -6.13 -19.43 76.83
CA SER A 252 -6.55 -20.59 77.63
C SER A 252 -5.48 -21.02 78.63
N ARG A 253 -4.22 -21.13 78.19
CA ARG A 253 -3.07 -21.42 79.07
C ARG A 253 -2.85 -20.34 80.12
N GLY A 254 -3.02 -19.07 79.76
CA GLY A 254 -2.96 -17.96 80.71
C GLY A 254 -4.06 -18.02 81.77
N GLU A 255 -5.24 -18.56 81.43
CA GLU A 255 -6.32 -18.79 82.40
C GLU A 255 -6.04 -19.97 83.33
N THR A 256 -5.50 -21.08 82.81
CA THR A 256 -5.11 -22.24 83.65
C THR A 256 -3.98 -21.88 84.62
N LEU A 257 -2.99 -21.11 84.17
CA LEU A 257 -1.93 -20.59 85.05
C LEU A 257 -2.50 -19.72 86.17
N ARG A 258 -3.40 -18.77 85.87
CA ARG A 258 -4.08 -17.96 86.89
C ARG A 258 -4.87 -18.79 87.89
N LYS A 259 -5.52 -19.88 87.44
CA LYS A 259 -6.22 -20.83 88.33
C LYS A 259 -5.24 -21.55 89.26
N LEU A 260 -4.12 -22.03 88.73
CA LEU A 260 -3.07 -22.68 89.53
C LEU A 260 -2.45 -21.72 90.54
N GLU A 261 -2.08 -20.51 90.12
CA GLU A 261 -1.58 -19.45 91.01
C GLU A 261 -2.57 -19.18 92.14
N LYS A 262 -3.87 -19.05 91.83
CA LYS A 262 -4.91 -18.89 92.84
C LYS A 262 -4.95 -20.05 93.84
N THR A 263 -4.96 -21.30 93.36
CA THR A 263 -4.96 -22.47 94.25
C THR A 263 -3.69 -22.55 95.10
N LEU A 264 -2.55 -22.12 94.56
CA LEU A 264 -1.28 -22.09 95.28
C LEU A 264 -1.30 -21.05 96.40
N VAL A 265 -1.81 -19.85 96.12
CA VAL A 265 -2.04 -18.81 97.14
C VAL A 265 -3.01 -19.27 98.22
N GLU A 266 -4.10 -19.96 97.85
CA GLU A 266 -5.04 -20.56 98.81
C GLU A 266 -4.35 -21.60 99.71
N TRP A 267 -3.53 -22.48 99.12
CA TRP A 267 -2.72 -23.46 99.86
C TRP A 267 -1.68 -22.80 100.77
N GLU A 268 -0.96 -21.79 100.30
CA GLU A 268 0.00 -21.04 101.13
C GLU A 268 -0.69 -20.37 102.31
N GLN A 269 -1.89 -19.82 102.12
CA GLN A 269 -2.71 -19.26 103.19
C GLN A 269 -3.13 -20.35 104.19
N GLN A 270 -3.59 -21.52 103.72
CA GLN A 270 -3.91 -22.67 104.58
C GLN A 270 -2.68 -23.15 105.35
N PHE A 271 -1.50 -23.22 104.70
CA PHE A 271 -0.27 -23.62 105.34
C PHE A 271 0.18 -22.60 106.38
N HIS A 272 0.04 -21.30 106.11
CA HIS A 272 0.27 -20.25 107.09
C HIS A 272 -0.69 -20.37 108.28
N GLN A 273 -1.95 -20.71 108.06
CA GLN A 273 -2.90 -20.99 109.14
C GLN A 273 -2.48 -22.23 109.94
N GLN A 274 -2.08 -23.32 109.29
CA GLN A 274 -1.52 -24.51 109.98
C GLN A 274 -0.20 -24.20 110.69
N ARG A 275 0.66 -23.36 110.14
CA ARG A 275 1.92 -22.93 110.77
C ARG A 275 1.64 -22.07 111.99
N LYS A 276 0.66 -21.16 111.92
CA LYS A 276 0.17 -20.42 113.10
C LYS A 276 -0.37 -21.38 114.17
N GLN A 277 -1.03 -22.48 113.78
CA GLN A 277 -1.45 -23.54 114.71
C GLN A 277 -0.26 -24.36 115.26
N ARG A 278 0.81 -24.55 114.49
CA ARG A 278 2.03 -25.29 114.92
C ARG A 278 3.06 -24.42 115.65
N HIS A 279 3.04 -23.10 115.51
CA HIS A 279 3.91 -22.16 116.23
C HIS A 279 3.55 -21.92 117.70
N CYS A 280 2.69 -22.78 118.28
CA CYS A 280 2.63 -22.99 119.72
C CYS A 280 3.70 -23.98 120.24
N PHE A 281 4.48 -24.65 119.39
CA PHE A 281 5.57 -25.52 119.82
C PHE A 281 6.73 -25.53 118.80
N GLY A 282 7.91 -25.09 119.23
CA GLY A 282 9.19 -25.57 118.67
C GLY A 282 10.04 -24.54 117.94
N THR A 283 11.10 -24.15 118.64
CA THR A 283 12.23 -23.29 118.31
C THR A 283 13.24 -23.94 117.33
N GLU A 284 13.99 -23.08 116.61
CA GLU A 284 15.42 -23.20 116.20
C GLU A 284 15.97 -24.45 115.49
N MET A 285 16.60 -24.26 114.33
CA MET A 285 18.04 -24.52 114.07
C MET A 285 18.41 -24.48 112.56
N THR A 286 19.42 -23.65 112.26
CA THR A 286 20.58 -23.79 111.34
C THR A 286 20.47 -24.49 109.96
N SER A 287 21.05 -23.89 108.93
CA SER A 287 22.43 -24.21 108.48
C SER A 287 22.74 -23.68 107.06
N SER A 288 24.01 -23.32 106.88
CA SER A 288 24.66 -22.74 105.71
C SER A 288 25.13 -23.81 104.74
N VAL A 289 24.91 -23.66 103.41
CA VAL A 289 25.80 -24.26 102.39
C VAL A 289 25.87 -23.35 101.16
N ARG A 290 27.06 -22.79 100.91
CA ARG A 290 27.52 -22.25 99.62
C ARG A 290 27.87 -23.42 98.70
N ILE A 291 27.37 -23.42 97.46
CA ILE A 291 27.97 -24.19 96.37
C ILE A 291 28.33 -23.24 95.23
N ARG A 292 29.63 -23.19 94.98
CA ARG A 292 30.34 -22.48 93.93
C ARG A 292 30.83 -23.56 92.97
N GLY A 293 30.46 -23.47 91.70
CA GLY A 293 30.94 -24.27 90.56
C GLY A 293 30.23 -23.73 89.32
N GLY A 294 30.86 -23.15 88.30
CA GLY A 294 32.16 -23.45 87.75
C GLY A 294 31.99 -24.55 86.71
N MET A 295 31.74 -24.19 85.44
CA MET A 295 32.71 -24.52 84.39
C MET A 295 32.44 -23.82 83.04
N PRO A 296 33.51 -23.57 82.27
CA PRO A 296 33.53 -22.92 80.97
C PRO A 296 33.67 -23.92 79.80
N TRP A 297 33.03 -23.62 78.68
CA TRP A 297 33.32 -24.18 77.35
C TRP A 297 33.30 -22.96 76.42
N GLU A 298 34.43 -22.34 76.10
CA GLU A 298 35.46 -22.79 75.17
C GLU A 298 34.91 -23.08 73.76
N ARG A 299 34.67 -21.98 73.03
CA ARG A 299 35.25 -21.64 71.73
C ARG A 299 35.61 -22.85 70.85
N HIS A 300 34.95 -22.99 69.70
CA HIS A 300 35.54 -23.12 68.35
C HIS A 300 34.47 -23.55 67.33
N HIS A 301 34.26 -22.72 66.31
CA HIS A 301 33.99 -23.00 64.88
C HIS A 301 33.69 -21.62 64.23
N ASP A 302 34.59 -21.01 63.46
CA ASP A 302 35.10 -21.37 62.12
C ASP A 302 34.20 -20.85 60.98
N GLY A 303 34.84 -20.19 60.00
CA GLY A 303 34.30 -19.65 58.74
C GLY A 303 33.59 -18.29 58.88
N SER A 304 34.19 -17.12 58.68
CA SER A 304 35.06 -16.72 57.57
C SER A 304 34.65 -17.29 56.22
N LEU A 305 33.38 -17.08 55.84
CA LEU A 305 32.87 -17.24 54.48
C LEU A 305 32.07 -15.98 54.11
N LYS A 306 32.78 -14.86 53.99
CA LYS A 306 32.37 -13.79 53.08
C LYS A 306 33.51 -13.68 52.06
N ASP A 307 33.13 -13.79 50.80
CA ASP A 307 33.96 -13.49 49.61
C ASP A 307 34.84 -14.60 49.01
N THR A 308 34.28 -15.80 48.80
CA THR A 308 34.81 -16.71 47.75
C THR A 308 33.79 -17.05 46.64
N ALA A 309 32.55 -16.56 46.74
CA ALA A 309 31.58 -16.66 45.65
C ALA A 309 31.91 -15.72 44.47
N THR A 310 32.74 -14.70 44.69
CA THR A 310 33.20 -13.75 43.66
C THR A 310 34.36 -14.25 42.79
N LEU A 311 34.86 -15.48 43.00
CA LEU A 311 36.06 -15.99 42.32
C LEU A 311 35.77 -17.14 41.35
N ARG A 312 34.72 -17.03 40.52
CA ARG A 312 34.94 -17.49 39.14
C ARG A 312 35.85 -16.46 38.51
N PRO A 313 37.05 -16.83 38.02
CA PRO A 313 37.92 -15.90 37.31
C PRO A 313 37.08 -15.12 36.29
N LEU A 314 37.20 -13.79 36.25
CA LEU A 314 36.51 -12.91 35.30
C LEU A 314 36.47 -13.50 33.88
N ARG A 315 37.57 -14.15 33.50
CA ARG A 315 37.73 -14.94 32.28
C ARG A 315 36.65 -15.99 32.06
N GLN A 316 36.34 -16.83 33.04
CA GLN A 316 35.32 -17.88 32.91
C GLN A 316 33.92 -17.29 32.76
N ARG A 317 33.62 -16.17 33.45
CA ARG A 317 32.33 -15.49 33.34
C ARG A 317 32.15 -14.89 31.94
N LEU A 318 33.18 -14.26 31.40
CA LEU A 318 33.18 -13.70 30.04
C LEU A 318 33.16 -14.79 28.96
N GLU A 319 33.95 -15.87 29.10
CA GLU A 319 33.93 -17.01 28.17
C GLU A 319 32.53 -17.66 28.12
N HIS A 320 31.86 -17.80 29.28
CA HIS A 320 30.50 -18.33 29.32
C HIS A 320 29.47 -17.39 28.67
N PHE A 321 29.57 -16.09 28.96
CA PHE A 321 28.70 -15.08 28.35
C PHE A 321 28.86 -15.05 26.82
N TYR A 322 30.10 -14.96 26.32
CA TYR A 322 30.36 -14.97 24.89
C TYR A 322 30.03 -16.30 24.23
N GLY A 323 30.14 -17.44 24.93
CA GLY A 323 29.68 -18.73 24.41
C GLY A 323 28.20 -18.76 24.02
N ILE A 324 27.37 -17.98 24.68
CA ILE A 324 25.93 -17.90 24.41
C ILE A 324 25.62 -16.84 23.35
N TYR A 325 26.20 -15.64 23.49
CA TYR A 325 25.81 -14.48 22.67
C TYR A 325 26.68 -14.25 21.45
N ASN A 326 27.99 -14.53 21.51
CA ASN A 326 28.91 -14.34 20.39
C ASN A 326 30.19 -15.20 20.56
N PRO A 327 30.21 -16.45 20.07
CA PRO A 327 31.31 -17.37 20.31
C PRO A 327 32.62 -16.95 19.60
N GLU A 328 32.56 -16.11 18.57
CA GLU A 328 33.76 -15.64 17.85
C GLU A 328 34.64 -14.75 18.74
N LYS A 329 34.03 -14.04 19.70
CA LYS A 329 34.73 -13.15 20.65
C LYS A 329 35.42 -13.87 21.81
N ILE A 330 35.24 -15.18 21.97
CA ILE A 330 35.89 -15.94 23.05
C ILE A 330 37.42 -15.82 22.99
N SER A 331 37.99 -15.82 21.79
CA SER A 331 39.44 -15.68 21.58
C SER A 331 40.00 -14.32 22.07
N SER A 332 39.16 -13.28 22.08
CA SER A 332 39.52 -11.92 22.50
C SER A 332 39.37 -11.66 24.00
N VAL A 333 38.81 -12.60 24.77
CA VAL A 333 38.51 -12.42 26.21
C VAL A 333 39.75 -12.03 27.01
N SER A 334 40.90 -12.64 26.74
CA SER A 334 42.15 -12.32 27.47
C SER A 334 42.61 -10.88 27.24
N ALA A 335 42.40 -10.32 26.05
CA ALA A 335 42.77 -8.93 25.73
C ALA A 335 41.81 -7.94 26.41
N ILE A 336 40.51 -8.25 26.41
CA ILE A 336 39.46 -7.43 27.06
C ILE A 336 39.69 -7.36 28.58
N ILE A 337 40.14 -8.45 29.20
CA ILE A 337 40.44 -8.46 30.65
C ILE A 337 41.60 -7.53 31.00
N GLU A 338 42.64 -7.49 30.18
CA GLU A 338 43.76 -6.58 30.40
C GLU A 338 43.39 -5.12 30.17
N GLU A 339 42.58 -4.84 29.14
CA GLU A 339 42.11 -3.49 28.83
C GLU A 339 41.22 -2.90 29.93
N TYR A 340 40.40 -3.74 30.57
CA TYR A 340 39.42 -3.33 31.60
C TYR A 340 39.84 -3.71 33.02
N ARG A 341 41.14 -3.95 33.25
CA ARG A 341 41.67 -4.28 34.58
C ARG A 341 41.40 -3.13 35.57
N GLY A 342 40.54 -3.38 36.57
CA GLY A 342 40.10 -2.37 37.55
C GLY A 342 38.76 -1.69 37.24
N ALA A 343 38.15 -1.98 36.09
CA ALA A 343 36.81 -1.52 35.67
C ALA A 343 35.91 -2.71 35.27
N GLU A 344 36.04 -3.83 35.99
CA GLU A 344 35.44 -5.11 35.63
C GLU A 344 33.91 -5.09 35.72
N GLU A 345 33.36 -4.39 36.72
CA GLU A 345 31.92 -4.25 36.92
C GLU A 345 31.26 -3.39 35.82
N GLU A 346 31.94 -2.33 35.38
CA GLU A 346 31.47 -1.48 34.29
C GLU A 346 31.45 -2.23 32.95
N LEU A 347 32.47 -3.06 32.70
CA LEU A 347 32.51 -3.96 31.54
C LEU A 347 31.30 -4.90 31.53
N MET A 348 31.01 -5.56 32.65
CA MET A 348 29.86 -6.48 32.74
C MET A 348 28.54 -5.75 32.51
N ALA A 349 28.32 -4.60 33.15
CA ALA A 349 27.09 -3.82 32.98
C ALA A 349 26.90 -3.36 31.52
N SER A 350 27.99 -2.92 30.87
CA SER A 350 27.98 -2.54 29.45
C SER A 350 27.62 -3.71 28.55
N LEU A 351 28.15 -4.91 28.82
CA LEU A 351 27.83 -6.12 28.07
C LEU A 351 26.37 -6.55 28.24
N GLU A 352 25.81 -6.44 29.45
CA GLU A 352 24.38 -6.74 29.66
C GLU A 352 23.48 -5.81 28.85
N VAL A 353 23.79 -4.51 28.83
CA VAL A 353 23.03 -3.53 28.03
C VAL A 353 23.18 -3.80 26.53
N HIS A 354 24.39 -4.10 26.06
CA HIS A 354 24.66 -4.28 24.64
C HIS A 354 23.98 -5.53 24.06
N TYR A 355 23.94 -6.62 24.83
CA TYR A 355 23.33 -7.89 24.41
C TYR A 355 21.91 -8.11 24.95
N GLY A 356 21.36 -7.16 25.71
CA GLY A 356 20.03 -7.28 26.33
C GLY A 356 19.93 -8.35 27.42
N ALA A 357 21.06 -8.67 28.06
CA ALA A 357 21.23 -9.77 29.00
C ALA A 357 21.23 -9.31 30.47
N PHE A 358 20.24 -8.50 30.86
CA PHE A 358 20.16 -7.90 32.19
C PHE A 358 20.14 -8.97 33.31
N GLY A 359 21.03 -8.82 34.28
CA GLY A 359 21.14 -9.70 35.44
C GLY A 359 21.93 -11.00 35.20
N PHE A 360 22.51 -11.20 34.01
CA PHE A 360 23.32 -12.38 33.71
C PHE A 360 24.53 -12.49 34.65
N PHE A 361 25.19 -11.37 34.93
CA PHE A 361 26.34 -11.32 35.83
C PHE A 361 25.94 -11.11 37.30
N SER A 362 24.69 -10.74 37.59
CA SER A 362 24.18 -10.47 38.95
C SER A 362 23.72 -11.71 39.73
N HIS A 363 23.62 -12.89 39.10
CA HIS A 363 22.98 -14.08 39.69
C HIS A 363 23.91 -15.29 39.89
N ASN A 364 25.24 -15.13 39.83
CA ASN A 364 26.18 -16.24 39.97
C ASN A 364 27.39 -15.94 40.84
#